data_AF-A0AAP0HMU5-F1
#
_entry.id   AF-A0AAP0HMU5-F1
#
_cell.length_a   1.000
_cell.length_b   1.000
_cell.length_c   1.000
_cell.angle_alpha   90.00
_cell.angle_beta   90.00
_cell.angle_gamma   90.00
#
_symmetry.space_group_name_H-M   'P 1'
#
loop_
_entity.id
_entity.type
_entity.pdbx_description
1 polymer ?
#
loop_
_entity_poly.entity_id
_entity_poly.type
_entity_poly.pdbx_seq_one_letter_code
_entity_poly.pdbx_strand_id
1 'polypeptide(L)'
;MGGMAIGQMGQMRKAQWFDDANLGKVENELQGPKEVEPKDDKRNTMKIKWSAIVAVWICWITIQSHQIWSSTSDPDSTTSFASHLDLIKQHPNNYLGVVEHPDEPIRTRIRGRNGLCVDVEGFVYRDNTPIILFPCRTYDILSQLWRLTKEGRIYSQEKCLAASGTTSGSAVVIHECETIDKSAIIWEMLDDGTLINAHSRLAVTAKSGSAGSELTLEENDSSTFQAWNFTNNLNPVQFYIRGENDQCISYDGNSTVYTDYFGKWTTKWTLKQEWILYPDRTIRPKDRLDRCMEITRLPVDLTEVPIEVAIEKVQVGDCNQSPVLQRWILGHTGPIMHFKSRLVVDASTTYPGCLDARPFYYGRGNQLWLLDYIV
;
A
#
# COMPACT_ATOMS: atom_id res chain seq x y z
N MET A 1 30.04 -21.95 -87.24
CA MET A 1 30.66 -23.26 -87.03
C MET A 1 30.47 -23.63 -85.57
N GLY A 2 29.75 -24.73 -85.31
CA GLY A 2 29.54 -25.42 -84.01
C GLY A 2 28.56 -24.74 -83.03
N GLY A 3 27.34 -25.19 -82.75
CA GLY A 3 26.60 -26.41 -83.15
C GLY A 3 26.41 -27.39 -81.99
N MET A 4 25.30 -27.27 -81.22
CA MET A 4 24.53 -28.29 -80.45
C MET A 4 23.63 -27.51 -79.45
N ALA A 5 22.29 -27.35 -79.52
CA ALA A 5 21.13 -28.19 -79.87
C ALA A 5 20.95 -29.43 -78.98
N ILE A 6 19.81 -29.81 -78.38
CA ILE A 6 18.38 -29.39 -78.25
C ILE A 6 17.85 -30.20 -77.04
N GLY A 7 17.01 -29.67 -76.15
CA GLY A 7 15.56 -30.02 -76.08
C GLY A 7 15.08 -29.96 -74.61
N GLN A 8 14.13 -29.07 -74.25
CA GLN A 8 12.66 -29.26 -74.25
C GLN A 8 12.18 -30.32 -73.24
N MET A 9 11.10 -30.19 -72.46
CA MET A 9 9.99 -29.24 -72.31
C MET A 9 9.15 -29.70 -71.10
N GLY A 10 8.25 -28.85 -70.57
CA GLY A 10 7.00 -29.26 -69.91
C GLY A 10 7.05 -29.35 -68.38
N GLN A 11 6.79 -28.29 -67.62
CA GLN A 11 5.49 -27.72 -67.23
C GLN A 11 4.47 -28.67 -66.53
N MET A 12 4.18 -28.28 -65.29
CA MET A 12 2.85 -28.10 -64.66
C MET A 12 2.16 -29.23 -63.86
N ARG A 13 2.01 -28.91 -62.56
CA ARG A 13 0.77 -28.83 -61.75
C ARG A 13 0.27 -30.05 -60.94
N LYS A 14 -0.08 -29.70 -59.68
CA LYS A 14 -1.08 -30.24 -58.72
C LYS A 14 -0.66 -31.53 -58.00
N ALA A 15 -0.53 -31.58 -56.66
CA ALA A 15 -1.44 -31.30 -55.54
C ALA A 15 -2.48 -32.41 -55.27
N GLN A 16 -2.67 -32.72 -53.97
CA GLN A 16 -3.59 -33.65 -53.26
C GLN A 16 -2.94 -34.98 -52.84
N TRP A 17 -2.68 -35.23 -51.54
CA TRP A 17 -3.52 -35.44 -50.33
C TRP A 17 -4.14 -36.85 -50.26
N PHE A 18 -3.80 -37.59 -49.18
CA PHE A 18 -4.51 -38.69 -48.45
C PHE A 18 -5.08 -39.87 -49.32
N ASP A 19 -4.95 -41.16 -49.02
CA ASP A 19 -5.06 -41.87 -47.74
C ASP A 19 -4.58 -43.34 -47.85
N ASP A 20 -4.31 -43.92 -46.68
CA ASP A 20 -4.58 -45.30 -46.23
C ASP A 20 -3.91 -46.58 -46.78
N ALA A 21 -3.37 -47.30 -45.79
CA ALA A 21 -3.52 -48.73 -45.51
C ALA A 21 -2.80 -49.77 -46.40
N ASN A 22 -1.83 -50.49 -45.81
CA ASN A 22 -2.06 -51.73 -45.04
C ASN A 22 -0.95 -52.79 -45.24
N LEU A 23 -0.79 -53.61 -44.19
CA LEU A 23 -0.26 -54.99 -44.14
C LEU A 23 1.26 -55.21 -43.96
N GLY A 24 1.59 -55.88 -42.85
CA GLY A 24 2.83 -56.65 -42.72
C GLY A 24 3.28 -56.97 -41.29
N LYS A 25 2.50 -57.79 -40.56
CA LYS A 25 2.92 -58.44 -39.31
C LYS A 25 4.24 -59.22 -39.49
N VAL A 26 5.18 -59.07 -38.57
CA VAL A 26 6.07 -60.15 -38.13
C VAL A 26 6.04 -60.18 -36.61
N GLU A 27 5.52 -61.28 -36.07
CA GLU A 27 5.54 -61.63 -34.65
C GLU A 27 6.95 -62.09 -34.25
N ASN A 28 7.42 -61.64 -33.09
CA ASN A 28 8.24 -62.47 -32.20
C ASN A 28 8.01 -62.03 -30.76
N GLU A 29 7.59 -62.99 -29.95
CA GLU A 29 7.32 -62.89 -28.53
C GLU A 29 8.61 -62.71 -27.72
N LEU A 30 8.56 -61.81 -26.73
CA LEU A 30 9.36 -61.89 -25.49
C LEU A 30 8.50 -61.28 -24.37
N GLN A 31 8.14 -62.10 -23.39
CA GLN A 31 7.22 -61.80 -22.31
C GLN A 31 7.86 -60.97 -21.17
N GLY A 32 7.22 -59.82 -20.86
CA GLY A 32 7.06 -59.17 -19.53
C GLY A 32 8.23 -58.36 -18.93
N PRO A 33 8.02 -57.46 -17.94
CA PRO A 33 6.78 -57.19 -17.18
C PRO A 33 6.39 -55.69 -17.00
N LYS A 34 5.09 -55.51 -16.68
CA LYS A 34 4.47 -54.50 -15.77
C LYS A 34 4.60 -53.00 -16.07
N GLU A 35 3.41 -52.42 -16.28
CA GLU A 35 3.01 -51.03 -16.14
C GLU A 35 3.64 -50.35 -14.92
N VAL A 36 4.29 -49.20 -15.12
CA VAL A 36 4.89 -48.37 -14.08
C VAL A 36 4.18 -47.02 -14.09
N GLU A 37 3.48 -46.70 -13.00
CA GLU A 37 2.97 -45.36 -12.68
C GLU A 37 4.09 -44.31 -12.78
N PRO A 38 3.78 -43.05 -13.19
CA PRO A 38 4.80 -42.02 -13.26
C PRO A 38 5.28 -41.63 -11.86
N LYS A 39 6.54 -41.97 -11.56
CA LYS A 39 7.26 -41.53 -10.36
C LYS A 39 7.42 -40.01 -10.36
N ASP A 40 7.02 -39.40 -9.25
CA ASP A 40 7.31 -38.03 -8.83
C ASP A 40 8.76 -37.62 -9.11
N ASP A 41 8.93 -36.64 -10.00
CA ASP A 41 10.22 -36.05 -10.31
C ASP A 41 10.62 -35.02 -9.22
N LYS A 42 11.29 -35.52 -8.17
CA LYS A 42 11.92 -34.72 -7.09
C LYS A 42 13.07 -33.82 -7.56
N ARG A 43 13.37 -33.76 -8.86
CA ARG A 43 14.45 -32.92 -9.41
C ARG A 43 14.00 -31.47 -9.68
N ASN A 44 12.70 -31.22 -9.80
CA ASN A 44 12.15 -29.87 -9.95
C ASN A 44 11.95 -29.12 -8.62
N THR A 45 11.69 -29.82 -7.51
CA THR A 45 11.57 -29.20 -6.18
C THR A 45 12.90 -28.67 -5.62
N MET A 46 14.04 -29.17 -6.12
CA MET A 46 15.35 -28.74 -5.66
C MET A 46 15.77 -27.42 -6.32
N LYS A 47 15.53 -27.20 -7.63
CA LYS A 47 15.82 -25.92 -8.30
C LYS A 47 14.96 -24.75 -7.78
N ILE A 48 13.74 -25.05 -7.34
CA ILE A 48 12.75 -24.07 -6.85
C ILE A 48 13.15 -23.44 -5.50
N LYS A 49 13.92 -24.15 -4.66
CA LYS A 49 14.44 -23.56 -3.41
C LYS A 49 15.61 -22.61 -3.63
N TRP A 50 16.40 -22.77 -4.70
CA TRP A 50 17.60 -21.96 -4.89
C TRP A 50 17.30 -20.53 -5.33
N SER A 51 16.30 -20.29 -6.19
CA SER A 51 16.06 -18.95 -6.78
C SER A 51 15.45 -17.91 -5.83
N ALA A 52 14.53 -18.31 -4.93
CA ALA A 52 13.99 -17.39 -3.91
C ALA A 52 15.01 -17.13 -2.79
N ILE A 53 15.78 -18.16 -2.39
CA ILE A 53 16.87 -18.00 -1.43
C ILE A 53 17.97 -17.10 -2.01
N VAL A 54 18.28 -17.22 -3.31
CA VAL A 54 19.26 -16.36 -4.00
C VAL A 54 18.76 -14.91 -4.14
N ALA A 55 17.47 -14.67 -4.40
CA ALA A 55 16.90 -13.33 -4.41
C ALA A 55 17.01 -12.62 -3.04
N VAL A 56 16.66 -13.35 -1.97
CA VAL A 56 16.81 -12.89 -0.58
C VAL A 56 18.28 -12.68 -0.22
N TRP A 57 19.18 -13.56 -0.70
CA TRP A 57 20.63 -13.43 -0.52
C TRP A 57 21.23 -12.25 -1.29
N ILE A 58 20.80 -12.00 -2.53
CA ILE A 58 21.27 -10.88 -3.36
C ILE A 58 20.86 -9.57 -2.71
N CYS A 59 19.59 -9.41 -2.30
CA CYS A 59 19.15 -8.21 -1.57
C CYS A 59 19.88 -8.02 -0.22
N TRP A 60 20.45 -9.09 0.37
CA TRP A 60 21.29 -9.00 1.56
C TRP A 60 22.75 -8.58 1.26
N ILE A 61 23.34 -9.02 0.13
CA ILE A 61 24.76 -8.74 -0.20
C ILE A 61 24.99 -7.35 -0.80
N THR A 62 24.05 -6.80 -1.60
CA THR A 62 24.25 -5.52 -2.29
C THR A 62 24.44 -4.31 -1.36
N ILE A 63 24.37 -4.50 -0.05
CA ILE A 63 24.53 -3.46 0.99
C ILE A 63 26.01 -3.17 1.32
N GLN A 64 26.99 -3.98 0.88
CA GLN A 64 28.41 -3.76 1.24
C GLN A 64 29.28 -3.05 0.20
N SER A 65 28.76 -2.74 -0.99
CA SER A 65 29.55 -2.00 -1.97
C SER A 65 28.65 -1.16 -2.85
N HIS A 66 28.70 0.17 -2.74
CA HIS A 66 28.79 1.02 -3.92
C HIS A 66 29.27 2.44 -3.58
N GLN A 67 30.28 2.85 -4.34
CA GLN A 67 30.86 4.19 -4.38
C GLN A 67 30.02 5.17 -5.22
N ILE A 68 30.04 6.40 -4.74
CA ILE A 68 29.97 7.72 -5.41
C ILE A 68 29.78 7.67 -6.94
N TRP A 69 28.62 8.14 -7.40
CA TRP A 69 28.47 8.82 -8.69
C TRP A 69 27.84 10.19 -8.42
N SER A 70 28.61 11.25 -8.65
CA SER A 70 28.13 12.63 -8.63
C SER A 70 27.52 12.96 -9.99
N SER A 71 26.21 13.22 -10.05
CA SER A 71 25.61 13.99 -11.13
C SER A 71 25.07 15.27 -10.53
N THR A 72 25.58 16.41 -10.99
CA THR A 72 25.16 17.77 -10.61
C THR A 72 23.68 17.96 -10.88
N SER A 73 22.89 18.25 -9.84
CA SER A 73 21.48 18.64 -9.92
C SER A 73 21.35 20.15 -10.19
N ASP A 74 20.47 20.50 -11.12
CA ASP A 74 20.07 21.86 -11.50
C ASP A 74 19.03 22.38 -10.46
N PRO A 75 19.14 23.62 -9.93
CA PRO A 75 18.41 24.04 -8.73
C PRO A 75 16.93 24.42 -8.92
N ASP A 76 16.34 24.25 -10.11
CA ASP A 76 14.98 24.73 -10.42
C ASP A 76 13.83 23.70 -10.21
N SER A 77 14.12 22.53 -9.62
CA SER A 77 13.16 21.41 -9.51
C SER A 77 12.09 21.52 -8.40
N THR A 78 12.11 22.57 -7.59
CA THR A 78 11.17 22.76 -6.45
C THR A 78 9.78 23.25 -6.86
N THR A 79 9.59 23.70 -8.10
CA THR A 79 8.36 24.38 -8.54
C THR A 79 7.26 23.44 -9.04
N SER A 80 7.55 22.15 -9.29
CA SER A 80 6.60 21.21 -9.88
C SER A 80 5.88 20.29 -8.86
N PHE A 81 6.53 19.89 -7.76
CA PHE A 81 5.86 19.09 -6.71
C PHE A 81 4.73 19.82 -5.99
N ALA A 82 4.83 21.14 -5.87
CA ALA A 82 3.75 21.98 -5.36
C ALA A 82 2.47 21.80 -6.19
N SER A 83 2.59 21.68 -7.52
CA SER A 83 1.43 21.57 -8.43
C SER A 83 0.68 20.22 -8.34
N HIS A 84 1.37 19.12 -7.99
CA HIS A 84 0.73 17.82 -7.79
C HIS A 84 0.10 17.70 -6.39
N LEU A 85 0.72 18.31 -5.37
CA LEU A 85 0.08 18.52 -4.07
C LEU A 85 -1.13 19.46 -4.20
N ASP A 86 -1.09 20.46 -5.06
CA ASP A 86 -2.21 21.38 -5.30
C ASP A 86 -3.43 20.69 -5.94
N LEU A 87 -3.22 19.64 -6.75
CA LEU A 87 -4.30 18.77 -7.25
C LEU A 87 -4.96 17.94 -6.14
N ILE A 88 -4.20 17.55 -5.10
CA ILE A 88 -4.73 16.91 -3.89
C ILE A 88 -5.45 17.93 -3.00
N LYS A 89 -4.93 19.17 -2.90
CA LYS A 89 -5.54 20.27 -2.14
C LYS A 89 -6.88 20.74 -2.70
N GLN A 90 -7.10 20.66 -4.02
CA GLN A 90 -8.33 21.18 -4.62
C GLN A 90 -9.55 20.28 -4.37
N HIS A 91 -9.36 18.97 -4.11
CA HIS A 91 -10.49 18.07 -3.84
C HIS A 91 -10.14 16.89 -2.91
N PRO A 92 -10.07 17.09 -1.58
CA PRO A 92 -9.90 15.98 -0.64
C PRO A 92 -11.05 14.94 -0.68
N ASN A 93 -12.19 15.29 -1.29
CA ASN A 93 -13.40 14.47 -1.33
C ASN A 93 -13.73 13.82 -2.69
N ASN A 94 -12.95 14.03 -3.77
CA ASN A 94 -13.37 13.56 -5.10
C ASN A 94 -13.02 12.11 -5.47
N TYR A 95 -12.66 11.26 -4.50
CA TYR A 95 -12.43 9.84 -4.77
C TYR A 95 -13.58 8.91 -4.38
N LEU A 96 -14.70 9.42 -3.87
CA LEU A 96 -15.86 8.61 -3.54
C LEU A 96 -17.11 9.41 -3.91
N GLY A 97 -17.87 8.97 -4.92
CA GLY A 97 -19.09 9.63 -5.38
C GLY A 97 -20.12 9.79 -4.27
N VAL A 98 -20.09 10.93 -3.57
CA VAL A 98 -21.12 11.34 -2.63
C VAL A 98 -22.22 12.03 -3.44
N VAL A 99 -23.41 11.42 -3.47
CA VAL A 99 -24.62 12.07 -3.96
C VAL A 99 -25.01 13.13 -2.93
N GLU A 100 -24.94 14.40 -3.31
CA GLU A 100 -25.41 15.51 -2.49
C GLU A 100 -26.94 15.43 -2.34
N HIS A 101 -27.43 15.20 -1.12
CA HIS A 101 -28.83 15.43 -0.78
C HIS A 101 -28.92 16.70 0.09
N PRO A 102 -29.72 17.72 -0.26
CA PRO A 102 -29.56 19.06 0.31
C PRO A 102 -29.95 19.24 1.78
N ASP A 103 -30.65 18.27 2.40
CA ASP A 103 -31.40 18.56 3.64
C ASP A 103 -30.97 17.74 4.87
N GLU A 104 -29.97 16.86 4.77
CA GLU A 104 -29.40 16.17 5.94
C GLU A 104 -27.88 16.38 6.01
N PRO A 105 -27.34 16.85 7.14
CA PRO A 105 -25.90 17.03 7.24
C PRO A 105 -25.21 15.67 7.16
N ILE A 106 -24.25 15.57 6.23
CA ILE A 106 -23.52 14.34 5.95
C ILE A 106 -22.87 13.82 7.24
N ARG A 107 -23.29 12.63 7.66
CA ARG A 107 -22.65 11.88 8.75
C ARG A 107 -21.67 10.88 8.16
N THR A 108 -20.49 10.82 8.73
CA THR A 108 -19.43 9.91 8.29
C THR A 108 -18.78 9.22 9.48
N ARG A 109 -18.21 8.04 9.25
CA ARG A 109 -17.35 7.39 10.24
C ARG A 109 -15.95 8.00 10.16
N ILE A 110 -15.29 8.11 11.30
CA ILE A 110 -13.87 8.45 11.37
C ILE A 110 -13.14 7.13 11.62
N ARG A 111 -12.33 6.69 10.64
CA ARG A 111 -11.60 5.43 10.68
C ARG A 111 -10.11 5.72 10.86
N GLY A 112 -9.41 4.89 11.63
CA GLY A 112 -7.99 5.06 11.88
C GLY A 112 -7.27 3.74 12.09
N ARG A 113 -6.45 3.68 13.16
CA ARG A 113 -5.56 2.57 13.47
C ARG A 113 -6.26 1.20 13.36
N ASN A 114 -5.63 0.28 12.62
CA ASN A 114 -6.14 -1.08 12.37
C ASN A 114 -7.51 -1.13 11.68
N GLY A 115 -7.96 -0.03 11.06
CA GLY A 115 -9.24 0.05 10.39
C GLY A 115 -10.44 0.18 11.33
N LEU A 116 -10.19 0.42 12.62
CA LEU A 116 -11.21 0.66 13.64
C LEU A 116 -11.81 2.06 13.50
N CYS A 117 -13.00 2.24 14.06
CA CYS A 117 -13.76 3.47 14.04
C CYS A 117 -13.68 4.20 15.39
N VAL A 118 -13.70 5.53 15.34
CA VAL A 118 -13.92 6.40 16.49
C VAL A 118 -15.36 6.20 16.98
N ASP A 119 -15.52 5.78 18.25
CA ASP A 119 -16.80 5.40 18.85
C ASP A 119 -16.99 6.09 20.21
N VAL A 120 -18.20 6.56 20.50
CA VAL A 120 -18.61 7.00 21.85
C VAL A 120 -18.83 5.78 22.73
N GLU A 121 -18.03 5.63 23.78
CA GLU A 121 -18.00 4.42 24.60
C GLU A 121 -19.40 4.01 25.09
N GLY A 122 -19.78 2.76 24.79
CA GLY A 122 -21.02 2.16 25.27
C GLY A 122 -22.30 2.89 24.87
N PHE A 123 -22.27 3.75 23.85
CA PHE A 123 -23.40 4.63 23.47
C PHE A 123 -23.84 5.62 24.56
N VAL A 124 -22.94 5.92 25.50
CA VAL A 124 -23.27 6.78 26.63
C VAL A 124 -22.88 8.22 26.31
N TYR A 125 -23.88 9.12 26.23
CA TYR A 125 -23.66 10.55 25.94
C TYR A 125 -23.66 11.41 27.19
N ARG A 126 -23.09 10.90 28.29
CA ARG A 126 -22.81 11.74 29.47
C ARG A 126 -21.57 12.58 29.20
N ASP A 127 -21.50 13.76 29.78
CA ASP A 127 -20.32 14.60 29.66
C ASP A 127 -19.10 13.86 30.19
N ASN A 128 -18.00 13.95 29.45
CA ASN A 128 -16.74 13.27 29.71
C ASN A 128 -16.76 11.75 29.51
N THR A 129 -17.79 11.18 28.85
CA THR A 129 -17.69 9.79 28.38
C THR A 129 -16.53 9.68 27.37
N PRO A 130 -15.61 8.71 27.53
CA PRO A 130 -14.48 8.53 26.62
C PRO A 130 -14.89 8.25 25.18
N ILE A 131 -14.04 8.72 24.27
CA ILE A 131 -14.04 8.29 22.89
C ILE A 131 -12.99 7.19 22.73
N ILE A 132 -13.39 6.10 22.10
CA ILE A 132 -12.59 4.88 21.98
C ILE A 132 -12.40 4.47 20.52
N LEU A 133 -11.44 3.59 20.26
CA LEU A 133 -11.41 2.79 19.04
C LEU A 133 -12.29 1.56 19.18
N PHE A 134 -13.18 1.33 18.22
CA PHE A 134 -14.05 0.15 18.21
C PHE A 134 -14.27 -0.38 16.79
N PRO A 135 -14.55 -1.70 16.62
CA PRO A 135 -14.89 -2.24 15.30
C PRO A 135 -16.01 -1.45 14.63
N CYS A 136 -15.78 -1.07 13.37
CA CYS A 136 -16.75 -0.32 12.59
C CYS A 136 -18.03 -1.13 12.38
N ARG A 137 -19.18 -0.55 12.74
CA ARG A 137 -20.49 -1.19 12.50
C ARG A 137 -20.98 -0.88 11.09
N THR A 138 -21.50 -1.91 10.42
CA THR A 138 -21.98 -1.84 9.02
C THR A 138 -23.33 -1.16 8.87
N TYR A 139 -24.11 -1.06 9.94
CA TYR A 139 -25.35 -0.30 10.01
C TYR A 139 -25.12 1.05 10.66
N ASP A 140 -26.03 1.99 10.41
CA ASP A 140 -25.93 3.35 10.91
C ASP A 140 -26.22 3.42 12.40
N ILE A 141 -25.17 3.68 13.16
CA ILE A 141 -25.23 3.76 14.60
C ILE A 141 -24.57 5.05 15.08
N LEU A 142 -25.32 5.82 15.85
CA LEU A 142 -24.98 7.21 16.12
C LEU A 142 -23.65 7.39 16.84
N SER A 143 -23.23 6.43 17.69
CA SER A 143 -21.94 6.52 18.40
C SER A 143 -20.71 6.46 17.50
N GLN A 144 -20.84 5.96 16.27
CA GLN A 144 -19.75 5.94 15.27
C GLN A 144 -19.97 6.90 14.10
N LEU A 145 -21.06 7.68 14.14
CA LEU A 145 -21.41 8.62 13.09
C LEU A 145 -21.13 10.04 13.56
N TRP A 146 -20.28 10.71 12.79
CA TRP A 146 -19.75 12.02 13.11
C TRP A 146 -20.13 13.04 12.03
N ARG A 147 -20.50 14.24 12.46
CA ARG A 147 -20.79 15.38 11.60
C ARG A 147 -19.73 16.45 11.83
N LEU A 148 -18.92 16.71 10.82
CA LEU A 148 -17.94 17.79 10.83
C LEU A 148 -18.58 19.07 10.27
N THR A 149 -18.34 20.19 10.93
CA THR A 149 -18.78 21.52 10.49
C THR A 149 -17.64 22.30 9.85
N LYS A 150 -17.96 23.34 9.08
CA LYS A 150 -16.95 24.22 8.46
C LYS A 150 -16.10 24.95 9.50
N GLU A 151 -16.66 25.18 10.69
CA GLU A 151 -15.98 25.83 11.81
C GLU A 151 -15.10 24.88 12.62
N GLY A 152 -14.98 23.60 12.23
CA GLY A 152 -14.11 22.62 12.89
C GLY A 152 -14.73 21.91 14.09
N ARG A 153 -16.02 22.12 14.38
CA ARG A 153 -16.72 21.30 15.40
C ARG A 153 -17.09 19.94 14.81
N ILE A 154 -16.87 18.89 15.60
CA ILE A 154 -17.21 17.51 15.26
C ILE A 154 -18.29 17.04 16.23
N TYR A 155 -19.43 16.63 15.70
CA TYR A 155 -20.59 16.23 16.49
C TYR A 155 -20.84 14.73 16.38
N SER A 156 -21.22 14.10 17.49
CA SER A 156 -21.98 12.86 17.47
C SER A 156 -23.31 13.13 18.18
N GLN A 157 -24.41 12.90 17.44
CA GLN A 157 -25.73 13.41 17.82
C GLN A 157 -25.72 14.94 18.03
N GLU A 158 -26.11 15.39 19.22
CA GLU A 158 -26.17 16.79 19.63
C GLU A 158 -24.91 17.23 20.41
N LYS A 159 -24.03 16.27 20.75
CA LYS A 159 -22.81 16.54 21.53
C LYS A 159 -21.56 16.66 20.68
N CYS A 160 -20.55 17.28 21.26
CA CYS A 160 -19.29 17.61 20.60
C CYS A 160 -18.19 16.63 21.01
N LEU A 161 -17.34 16.26 20.05
CA LEU A 161 -16.01 15.74 20.31
C LEU A 161 -15.21 16.83 21.02
N ALA A 162 -14.63 16.50 22.17
CA ALA A 162 -13.98 17.46 23.04
C ALA A 162 -12.63 16.97 23.56
N ALA A 163 -11.69 17.89 23.68
CA ALA A 163 -10.47 17.72 24.44
C ALA A 163 -10.76 17.87 25.93
N SER A 164 -10.40 16.89 26.76
CA SER A 164 -10.55 17.02 28.22
C SER A 164 -9.53 17.96 28.86
N GLY A 165 -8.51 18.38 28.10
CA GLY A 165 -7.40 19.21 28.56
C GLY A 165 -6.48 19.61 27.40
N THR A 166 -5.48 20.44 27.68
CA THR A 166 -4.58 21.04 26.68
C THR A 166 -3.16 20.45 26.69
N THR A 167 -2.91 19.40 27.48
CA THR A 167 -1.59 18.76 27.63
C THR A 167 -1.57 17.37 26.99
N SER A 168 -0.38 16.89 26.60
CA SER A 168 -0.21 15.51 26.13
C SER A 168 -0.75 14.51 27.16
N GLY A 169 -1.45 13.47 26.72
CA GLY A 169 -2.15 12.51 27.56
C GLY A 169 -3.59 12.90 27.92
N SER A 170 -4.06 14.10 27.57
CA SER A 170 -5.47 14.48 27.79
C SER A 170 -6.40 13.54 27.00
N ALA A 171 -7.53 13.16 27.57
CA ALA A 171 -8.50 12.29 26.90
C ALA A 171 -9.27 13.05 25.81
N VAL A 172 -9.74 12.30 24.82
CA VAL A 172 -10.79 12.76 23.90
C VAL A 172 -12.12 12.20 24.39
N VAL A 173 -13.10 13.08 24.60
CA VAL A 173 -14.37 12.74 25.22
C VAL A 173 -15.54 13.28 24.40
N ILE A 174 -16.75 12.78 24.67
CA ILE A 174 -17.99 13.43 24.27
C ILE A 174 -18.41 14.43 25.34
N HIS A 175 -18.85 15.63 24.95
CA HIS A 175 -19.29 16.65 25.88
C HIS A 175 -20.40 17.53 25.29
N GLU A 176 -21.27 18.05 26.16
CA GLU A 176 -22.20 19.11 25.82
C GLU A 176 -21.48 20.32 25.22
N CYS A 177 -21.94 20.77 24.05
CA CYS A 177 -21.24 21.73 23.21
C CYS A 177 -21.27 23.16 23.77
N GLU A 178 -22.37 23.53 24.43
CA GLU A 178 -22.61 24.90 24.89
C GLU A 178 -21.97 25.21 26.26
N THR A 179 -21.66 24.17 27.04
CA THR A 179 -21.12 24.34 28.41
C THR A 179 -19.60 24.20 28.49
N ILE A 180 -18.99 23.52 27.51
CA ILE A 180 -17.54 23.34 27.45
C ILE A 180 -16.86 24.54 26.78
N ASP A 181 -15.61 24.82 27.18
CA ASP A 181 -14.82 25.88 26.57
C ASP A 181 -14.67 25.65 25.06
N LYS A 182 -14.88 26.70 24.26
CA LYS A 182 -14.83 26.63 22.81
C LYS A 182 -13.50 26.08 22.30
N SER A 183 -12.38 26.39 22.96
CA SER A 183 -11.05 25.91 22.58
C SER A 183 -10.92 24.39 22.61
N ALA A 184 -11.73 23.69 23.42
CA ALA A 184 -11.70 22.24 23.54
C ALA A 184 -12.39 21.50 22.38
N ILE A 185 -13.25 22.18 21.62
CA ILE A 185 -14.15 21.55 20.63
C ILE A 185 -13.93 22.02 19.19
N ILE A 186 -12.87 22.78 18.94
CA ILE A 186 -12.46 23.15 17.58
C ILE A 186 -11.32 22.23 17.13
N TRP A 187 -11.57 21.52 16.04
CA TRP A 187 -10.68 20.54 15.45
C TRP A 187 -10.28 20.95 14.04
N GLU A 188 -9.08 20.56 13.65
CA GLU A 188 -8.55 20.77 12.31
C GLU A 188 -8.09 19.42 11.76
N MET A 189 -8.59 19.07 10.57
CA MET A 189 -8.08 17.93 9.82
C MET A 189 -6.97 18.42 8.91
N LEU A 190 -5.73 18.04 9.21
CA LEU A 190 -4.58 18.36 8.38
C LEU A 190 -4.60 17.51 7.09
N ASP A 191 -3.94 18.01 6.04
CA ASP A 191 -3.87 17.37 4.71
C ASP A 191 -3.33 15.93 4.74
N ASP A 192 -2.54 15.61 5.76
CA ASP A 192 -1.98 14.28 5.94
C ASP A 192 -2.99 13.26 6.50
N GLY A 193 -4.12 13.72 7.02
CA GLY A 193 -5.09 12.91 7.76
C GLY A 193 -4.87 12.93 9.27
N THR A 194 -4.08 13.86 9.81
CA THR A 194 -3.90 14.03 11.26
C THR A 194 -4.96 14.99 11.82
N LEU A 195 -5.73 14.53 12.81
CA LEU A 195 -6.80 15.32 13.45
C LEU A 195 -6.25 15.97 14.70
N ILE A 196 -6.24 17.30 14.74
CA ILE A 196 -5.67 18.05 15.86
C ILE A 196 -6.71 18.93 16.53
N ASN A 197 -6.55 19.18 17.83
CA ASN A 197 -7.26 20.27 18.48
C ASN A 197 -6.59 21.60 18.07
N ALA A 198 -7.38 22.54 17.56
CA ALA A 198 -6.84 23.78 16.98
C ALA A 198 -6.14 24.67 18.02
N HIS A 199 -6.54 24.60 19.28
CA HIS A 199 -5.98 25.41 20.36
C HIS A 199 -4.69 24.81 20.95
N SER A 200 -4.73 23.55 21.38
CA SER A 200 -3.55 22.89 22.00
C SER A 200 -2.52 22.43 20.97
N ARG A 201 -2.90 22.32 19.69
CA ARG A 201 -2.10 21.75 18.59
C ARG A 201 -1.72 20.28 18.78
N LEU A 202 -2.36 19.59 19.73
CA LEU A 202 -2.17 18.17 19.97
C LEU A 202 -3.04 17.33 19.04
N ALA A 203 -2.52 16.17 18.63
CA ALA A 203 -3.16 15.24 17.72
C ALA A 203 -3.96 14.17 18.45
N VAL A 204 -5.16 13.88 17.94
CA VAL A 204 -5.95 12.72 18.35
C VAL A 204 -5.16 11.46 18.00
N THR A 205 -4.86 10.68 19.03
CA THR A 205 -3.91 9.57 18.98
C THR A 205 -4.54 8.30 19.55
N ALA A 206 -4.45 7.22 18.78
CA ALA A 206 -4.77 5.88 19.23
C ALA A 206 -3.48 5.15 19.67
N LYS A 207 -3.08 5.30 20.95
CA LYS A 207 -1.86 4.69 21.50
C LYS A 207 -1.90 3.16 21.52
N SER A 208 -3.09 2.57 21.63
CA SER A 208 -3.33 1.14 21.50
C SER A 208 -4.16 0.85 20.25
N GLY A 209 -3.91 -0.30 19.62
CA GLY A 209 -4.65 -0.78 18.45
C GLY A 209 -5.82 -1.71 18.80
N SER A 210 -6.10 -1.91 20.09
CA SER A 210 -7.15 -2.80 20.59
C SER A 210 -8.51 -2.12 20.61
N ALA A 211 -9.57 -2.90 20.35
CA ALA A 211 -10.94 -2.44 20.55
C ALA A 211 -11.19 -2.05 22.02
N GLY A 212 -11.91 -0.95 22.24
CA GLY A 212 -12.18 -0.38 23.56
C GLY A 212 -11.08 0.55 24.08
N SER A 213 -9.97 0.73 23.35
CA SER A 213 -8.92 1.65 23.80
C SER A 213 -9.32 3.11 23.63
N GLU A 214 -9.07 3.91 24.66
CA GLU A 214 -9.36 5.35 24.66
C GLU A 214 -8.44 6.12 23.71
N LEU A 215 -9.00 7.17 23.10
CA LEU A 215 -8.26 8.16 22.32
C LEU A 215 -7.73 9.25 23.24
N THR A 216 -6.51 9.68 22.96
CA THR A 216 -5.79 10.70 23.73
C THR A 216 -5.27 11.80 22.81
N LEU A 217 -4.92 12.95 23.38
CA LEU A 217 -4.23 14.03 22.70
C LEU A 217 -2.75 13.92 22.96
N GLU A 218 -1.93 13.89 21.91
CA GLU A 218 -0.48 13.79 22.03
C GLU A 218 0.23 14.78 21.12
N GLU A 219 1.53 14.94 21.34
CA GLU A 219 2.39 15.65 20.39
C GLU A 219 2.27 15.03 19.00
N ASN A 220 2.15 15.88 17.98
CA ASN A 220 2.03 15.42 16.61
C ASN A 220 3.39 14.89 16.11
N ASP A 221 3.51 13.57 15.99
CA ASP A 221 4.68 12.90 15.42
C ASP A 221 4.46 12.42 13.98
N SER A 222 3.25 12.66 13.48
CA SER A 222 2.72 12.25 12.18
C SER A 222 2.74 10.73 11.96
N SER A 223 2.73 9.95 13.03
CA SER A 223 2.71 8.49 12.97
C SER A 223 1.38 7.94 12.46
N THR A 224 1.36 6.64 12.15
CA THR A 224 0.13 5.90 11.81
C THR A 224 -0.86 5.83 12.96
N PHE A 225 -0.44 6.09 14.21
CA PHE A 225 -1.36 6.14 15.37
C PHE A 225 -2.19 7.42 15.40
N GLN A 226 -1.81 8.43 14.61
CA GLN A 226 -2.45 9.73 14.50
C GLN A 226 -3.12 9.95 13.14
N ALA A 227 -3.20 8.91 12.30
CA ALA A 227 -3.77 8.97 10.97
C ALA A 227 -5.25 8.55 10.98
N TRP A 228 -6.09 9.41 10.41
CA TRP A 228 -7.54 9.29 10.37
C TRP A 228 -8.07 9.51 8.95
N ASN A 229 -9.21 8.89 8.66
CA ASN A 229 -9.92 9.03 7.40
C ASN A 229 -11.44 9.12 7.67
N PHE A 230 -12.06 10.19 7.16
CA PHE A 230 -13.50 10.41 7.26
C PHE A 230 -14.19 9.69 6.09
N THR A 231 -14.69 8.47 6.32
CA THR A 231 -15.32 7.68 5.26
C THR A 231 -16.33 6.67 5.81
N ASN A 232 -17.46 6.55 5.12
CA ASN A 232 -18.42 5.46 5.32
C ASN A 232 -18.08 4.20 4.54
N ASN A 233 -17.06 4.24 3.66
CA ASN A 233 -16.61 3.04 2.98
C ASN A 233 -15.87 2.13 3.98
N LEU A 234 -16.48 0.98 4.28
CA LEU A 234 -15.92 -0.04 5.18
C LEU A 234 -15.16 -1.12 4.43
N ASN A 235 -15.24 -1.15 3.10
CA ASN A 235 -14.58 -2.17 2.29
C ASN A 235 -13.06 -2.00 2.37
N PRO A 236 -12.30 -3.11 2.45
CA PRO A 236 -10.85 -3.06 2.35
C PRO A 236 -10.45 -2.56 0.95
N VAL A 237 -9.51 -1.62 0.88
CA VAL A 237 -8.93 -1.16 -0.38
C VAL A 237 -7.80 -2.11 -0.74
N GLN A 238 -8.11 -3.12 -1.55
CA GLN A 238 -7.16 -4.16 -1.98
C GLN A 238 -6.61 -3.86 -3.37
N PHE A 239 -5.32 -4.07 -3.58
CA PHE A 239 -4.65 -3.81 -4.86
C PHE A 239 -3.35 -4.59 -5.03
N TYR A 240 -2.93 -4.74 -6.28
CA TYR A 240 -1.54 -4.99 -6.64
C TYR A 240 -0.84 -3.64 -6.83
N ILE A 241 0.46 -3.57 -6.51
CA ILE A 241 1.29 -2.39 -6.79
C ILE A 241 2.17 -2.71 -8.00
N ARG A 242 1.75 -2.31 -9.19
CA ARG A 242 2.48 -2.57 -10.45
C ARG A 242 3.53 -1.48 -10.70
N GLY A 243 4.72 -1.88 -11.10
CA GLY A 243 5.81 -1.00 -11.55
C GLY A 243 6.17 -1.26 -13.01
N GLU A 244 7.40 -0.92 -13.39
CA GLU A 244 7.91 -1.17 -14.74
C GLU A 244 7.97 -2.67 -15.10
N ASN A 245 7.95 -2.96 -16.40
CA ASN A 245 8.18 -4.31 -16.96
C ASN A 245 7.22 -5.40 -16.43
N ASP A 246 5.97 -5.03 -16.12
CA ASP A 246 4.93 -5.91 -15.55
C ASP A 246 5.37 -6.62 -14.25
N GLN A 247 6.22 -5.93 -13.48
CA GLN A 247 6.62 -6.35 -12.14
C GLN A 247 5.72 -5.70 -11.09
N CYS A 248 5.47 -6.43 -10.02
CA CYS A 248 4.71 -5.99 -8.87
C CYS A 248 5.56 -6.00 -7.61
N ILE A 249 5.27 -5.05 -6.71
CA ILE A 249 5.78 -5.12 -5.36
C ILE A 249 5.25 -6.40 -4.70
N SER A 250 6.19 -7.21 -4.26
CA SER A 250 6.01 -8.50 -3.62
C SER A 250 6.72 -8.49 -2.27
N TYR A 251 6.28 -9.33 -1.35
CA TYR A 251 7.03 -9.59 -0.12
C TYR A 251 7.33 -11.09 0.04
N ASP A 252 8.39 -11.43 0.75
CA ASP A 252 8.88 -12.83 0.84
C ASP A 252 8.11 -13.72 1.83
N GLY A 253 7.04 -13.19 2.46
CA GLY A 253 6.38 -13.84 3.59
C GLY A 253 6.99 -13.51 4.95
N ASN A 254 8.12 -12.79 4.97
CA ASN A 254 8.83 -12.35 6.16
C ASN A 254 8.92 -10.81 6.17
N SER A 255 10.10 -10.22 5.95
CA SER A 255 10.30 -8.77 5.97
C SER A 255 10.80 -8.19 4.65
N THR A 256 11.25 -9.00 3.70
CA THR A 256 11.85 -8.48 2.47
C THR A 256 10.77 -8.08 1.49
N VAL A 257 10.88 -6.87 0.96
CA VAL A 257 10.03 -6.35 -0.12
C VAL A 257 10.88 -6.18 -1.37
N TYR A 258 10.36 -6.63 -2.51
CA TYR A 258 11.06 -6.65 -3.79
C TYR A 258 10.06 -6.59 -4.95
N THR A 259 10.55 -6.39 -6.17
CA THR A 259 9.74 -6.51 -7.39
C THR A 259 9.87 -7.91 -7.98
N ASP A 260 8.74 -8.50 -8.37
CA ASP A 260 8.69 -9.74 -9.13
C ASP A 260 7.61 -9.65 -10.21
N TYR A 261 7.71 -10.47 -11.25
CA TYR A 261 6.70 -10.47 -12.31
C TYR A 261 5.31 -10.80 -11.75
N PHE A 262 4.31 -10.13 -12.30
CA PHE A 262 2.92 -10.37 -11.93
C PHE A 262 2.53 -11.85 -12.11
N GLY A 263 1.93 -12.44 -11.08
CA GLY A 263 1.37 -13.80 -11.15
C GLY A 263 2.40 -14.93 -11.35
N LYS A 264 3.71 -14.64 -11.22
CA LYS A 264 4.76 -15.64 -11.39
C LYS A 264 4.77 -16.61 -10.21
N TRP A 265 4.68 -17.91 -10.52
CA TRP A 265 4.74 -19.04 -9.57
C TRP A 265 3.69 -19.05 -8.46
N THR A 266 2.38 -19.16 -8.76
CA THR A 266 1.47 -20.07 -8.01
C THR A 266 0.01 -20.07 -8.47
N THR A 267 -0.68 -21.15 -8.09
CA THR A 267 -2.14 -21.20 -7.93
C THR A 267 -2.63 -20.02 -7.07
N LYS A 268 -3.90 -19.63 -7.23
CA LYS A 268 -4.57 -18.43 -6.68
C LYS A 268 -4.40 -18.11 -5.17
N TRP A 269 -3.67 -18.91 -4.39
CA TRP A 269 -3.65 -18.92 -2.92
C TRP A 269 -2.32 -18.50 -2.25
N THR A 270 -1.29 -18.08 -2.99
CA THR A 270 0.03 -17.70 -2.44
C THR A 270 0.62 -16.42 -3.03
N LEU A 271 -0.21 -15.56 -3.65
CA LEU A 271 0.24 -14.29 -4.18
C LEU A 271 0.66 -13.35 -3.04
N LYS A 272 1.96 -13.25 -2.80
CA LYS A 272 2.57 -12.27 -1.89
C LYS A 272 2.66 -10.88 -2.51
N GLN A 273 1.72 -10.57 -3.40
CA GLN A 273 1.61 -9.35 -4.20
C GLN A 273 0.33 -8.57 -3.90
N GLU A 274 -0.56 -9.14 -3.08
CA GLU A 274 -1.83 -8.50 -2.69
C GLU A 274 -1.64 -7.65 -1.44
N TRP A 275 -1.95 -6.37 -1.56
CA TRP A 275 -1.80 -5.38 -0.51
C TRP A 275 -3.15 -4.78 -0.14
N ILE A 276 -3.27 -4.30 1.10
CA ILE A 276 -4.41 -3.56 1.61
C ILE A 276 -3.94 -2.19 2.09
N LEU A 277 -4.58 -1.13 1.62
CA LEU A 277 -4.43 0.22 2.19
C LEU A 277 -5.43 0.38 3.33
N TYR A 278 -4.89 0.66 4.52
CA TYR A 278 -5.70 0.91 5.71
C TYR A 278 -6.00 2.42 5.88
N PRO A 279 -7.08 2.76 6.62
CA PRO A 279 -7.42 4.15 6.94
C PRO A 279 -6.34 4.92 7.70
N ASP A 280 -5.50 4.21 8.46
CA ASP A 280 -4.32 4.76 9.15
C ASP A 280 -3.11 4.99 8.23
N ARG A 281 -3.33 4.91 6.91
CA ARG A 281 -2.33 5.14 5.86
C ARG A 281 -1.17 4.13 5.87
N THR A 282 -1.38 2.95 6.45
CA THR A 282 -0.46 1.80 6.30
C THR A 282 -0.80 0.97 5.06
N ILE A 283 0.23 0.43 4.42
CA ILE A 283 0.12 -0.55 3.34
C ILE A 283 0.48 -1.91 3.95
N ARG A 284 -0.47 -2.86 3.95
CA ARG A 284 -0.33 -4.15 4.65
C ARG A 284 -0.43 -5.33 3.69
N PRO A 285 0.39 -6.39 3.83
CA PRO A 285 0.19 -7.61 3.07
C PRO A 285 -1.15 -8.25 3.43
N LYS A 286 -1.94 -8.66 2.42
CA LYS A 286 -3.31 -9.17 2.63
C LYS A 286 -3.40 -10.37 3.57
N ASP A 287 -2.39 -11.23 3.56
CA ASP A 287 -2.36 -12.46 4.36
C ASP A 287 -1.63 -12.29 5.71
N ARG A 288 -1.12 -11.08 6.02
CA ARG A 288 -0.44 -10.73 7.27
C ARG A 288 -0.78 -9.29 7.68
N LEU A 289 -2.03 -9.08 8.11
CA LEU A 289 -2.60 -7.76 8.42
C LEU A 289 -2.02 -7.10 9.68
N ASP A 290 -1.26 -7.83 10.48
CA ASP A 290 -0.45 -7.34 11.61
C ASP A 290 0.89 -6.76 11.16
N ARG A 291 1.20 -6.84 9.86
CA ARG A 291 2.45 -6.35 9.28
C ARG A 291 2.23 -5.17 8.35
N CYS A 292 3.17 -4.23 8.36
CA CYS A 292 3.08 -2.95 7.66
C CYS A 292 4.34 -2.71 6.83
N MET A 293 4.17 -2.23 5.59
CA MET A 293 5.28 -1.70 4.81
C MET A 293 5.88 -0.49 5.53
N GLU A 294 7.21 -0.44 5.63
CA GLU A 294 7.94 0.57 6.37
C GLU A 294 9.30 0.85 5.75
N ILE A 295 9.88 2.00 6.09
CA ILE A 295 11.32 2.23 5.93
C ILE A 295 12.06 1.79 7.20
N THR A 296 13.31 1.37 7.09
CA THR A 296 14.08 0.84 8.24
C THR A 296 14.36 1.86 9.35
N ARG A 297 14.44 3.15 9.00
CA ARG A 297 14.65 4.27 9.91
C ARG A 297 14.36 5.58 9.18
N LEU A 298 14.19 6.66 9.93
CA LEU A 298 14.19 8.00 9.36
C LEU A 298 15.63 8.38 8.99
N PRO A 299 15.86 9.07 7.86
CA PRO A 299 17.14 9.72 7.60
C PRO A 299 17.49 10.61 8.80
N VAL A 300 18.69 10.44 9.35
CA VAL A 300 19.14 11.25 10.49
C VAL A 300 19.30 12.69 10.00
N ASP A 301 18.72 13.62 10.77
CA ASP A 301 18.85 15.07 10.70
C ASP A 301 18.95 15.66 9.28
N LEU A 302 17.84 16.24 8.79
CA LEU A 302 17.78 16.98 7.52
C LEU A 302 18.74 18.19 7.46
N THR A 303 19.46 18.47 8.55
CA THR A 303 20.50 19.51 8.65
C THR A 303 21.90 19.01 8.28
N GLU A 304 22.18 17.70 8.31
CA GLU A 304 23.54 17.16 8.09
C GLU A 304 23.67 16.33 6.81
N VAL A 305 22.58 15.72 6.31
CA VAL A 305 22.58 14.95 5.06
C VAL A 305 21.66 15.62 4.05
N PRO A 306 22.16 16.07 2.89
CA PRO A 306 21.29 16.51 1.80
C PRO A 306 20.33 15.39 1.46
N ILE A 307 19.01 15.68 1.44
CA ILE A 307 17.96 14.73 1.10
C ILE A 307 18.34 13.93 -0.16
N GLU A 308 19.03 14.58 -1.10
CA GLU A 308 19.52 14.05 -2.38
C GLU A 308 20.32 12.72 -2.30
N VAL A 309 20.91 12.35 -1.16
CA VAL A 309 21.67 11.09 -1.01
C VAL A 309 21.08 10.09 -0.02
N ALA A 310 19.89 10.36 0.55
CA ALA A 310 19.27 9.47 1.51
C ALA A 310 18.77 8.16 0.86
N ILE A 311 19.18 7.02 1.42
CA ILE A 311 18.73 5.70 0.99
C ILE A 311 18.36 4.92 2.24
N GLU A 312 17.11 4.47 2.31
CA GLU A 312 16.63 3.62 3.41
C GLU A 312 15.95 2.39 2.84
N LYS A 313 16.15 1.23 3.46
CA LYS A 313 15.55 0.00 2.96
C LYS A 313 14.05 0.02 3.19
N VAL A 314 13.28 -0.42 2.19
CA VAL A 314 11.84 -0.69 2.36
C VAL A 314 11.68 -2.15 2.78
N GLN A 315 10.90 -2.37 3.83
CA GLN A 315 10.65 -3.70 4.39
C GLN A 315 9.20 -3.81 4.89
N VAL A 316 8.87 -4.98 5.44
CA VAL A 316 7.62 -5.22 6.16
C VAL A 316 7.94 -5.43 7.65
N GLY A 317 7.45 -4.53 8.50
CA GLY A 317 7.59 -4.50 9.96
C GLY A 317 6.29 -4.85 10.70
N ASP A 318 6.32 -4.83 12.03
CA ASP A 318 5.13 -4.98 12.88
C ASP A 318 4.38 -3.65 12.95
N CYS A 319 3.09 -3.64 12.61
CA CYS A 319 2.29 -2.41 12.59
C CYS A 319 2.16 -1.70 13.96
N ASN A 320 2.48 -2.39 15.06
CA ASN A 320 2.48 -1.79 16.40
C ASN A 320 3.84 -1.20 16.80
N GLN A 321 4.88 -1.41 16.00
CA GLN A 321 6.23 -0.92 16.24
C GLN A 321 6.56 0.20 15.26
N SER A 322 7.31 1.21 15.72
CA SER A 322 7.84 2.28 14.86
C SER A 322 6.79 2.95 13.93
N PRO A 323 5.65 3.43 14.46
CA PRO A 323 4.52 3.89 13.64
C PRO A 323 4.84 5.14 12.80
N VAL A 324 5.92 5.86 13.11
CA VAL A 324 6.44 6.99 12.32
C VAL A 324 7.10 6.57 11.00
N LEU A 325 7.41 5.28 10.81
CA LEU A 325 8.08 4.72 9.63
C LEU A 325 7.10 4.08 8.62
N GLN A 326 5.81 4.06 8.95
CA GLN A 326 4.81 3.19 8.34
C GLN A 326 3.70 3.95 7.61
N ARG A 327 3.81 5.28 7.53
CA ARG A 327 2.78 6.14 6.94
C ARG A 327 3.17 6.50 5.50
N TRP A 328 2.28 6.19 4.56
CA TRP A 328 2.52 6.38 3.13
C TRP A 328 1.47 7.29 2.47
N ILE A 329 1.93 8.06 1.48
CA ILE A 329 1.10 8.84 0.56
C ILE A 329 1.18 8.15 -0.80
N LEU A 330 0.04 7.90 -1.42
CA LEU A 330 -0.08 7.23 -2.70
C LEU A 330 -1.31 7.76 -3.45
N GLY A 331 -1.17 7.87 -4.77
CA GLY A 331 -2.28 8.08 -5.72
C GLY A 331 -2.51 6.83 -6.57
N HIS A 332 -3.52 6.85 -7.45
CA HIS A 332 -3.79 5.75 -8.37
C HIS A 332 -2.57 5.43 -9.27
N THR A 333 -1.87 6.47 -9.71
CA THR A 333 -0.60 6.39 -10.43
C THR A 333 0.39 7.38 -9.82
N GLY A 334 1.67 7.02 -9.77
CA GLY A 334 2.76 7.92 -9.35
C GLY A 334 3.66 7.30 -8.28
N PRO A 335 4.47 8.11 -7.59
CA PRO A 335 5.32 7.62 -6.52
C PRO A 335 4.51 7.20 -5.28
N ILE A 336 5.02 6.20 -4.57
CA ILE A 336 4.58 5.87 -3.21
C ILE A 336 5.56 6.57 -2.28
N MET A 337 5.11 7.60 -1.56
CA MET A 337 5.97 8.47 -0.75
C MET A 337 5.80 8.19 0.74
N HIS A 338 6.90 7.99 1.44
CA HIS A 338 6.88 7.93 2.90
C HIS A 338 6.61 9.33 3.47
N PHE A 339 5.61 9.45 4.35
CA PHE A 339 5.08 10.74 4.77
C PHE A 339 6.13 11.65 5.40
N LYS A 340 6.88 11.12 6.37
CA LYS A 340 7.79 11.93 7.21
C LYS A 340 9.13 12.22 6.53
N SER A 341 9.69 11.23 5.84
CA SER A 341 11.00 11.38 5.17
C SER A 341 10.90 12.00 3.77
N ARG A 342 9.70 12.01 3.16
CA ARG A 342 9.44 12.44 1.78
C ARG A 342 10.17 11.63 0.70
N LEU A 343 10.82 10.53 1.09
CA LEU A 343 11.42 9.59 0.15
C LEU A 343 10.33 8.76 -0.53
N VAL A 344 10.59 8.35 -1.76
CA VAL A 344 9.70 7.52 -2.58
C VAL A 344 10.24 6.11 -2.70
N VAL A 345 9.34 5.13 -2.83
CA VAL A 345 9.71 3.74 -3.12
C VAL A 345 10.38 3.65 -4.50
N ASP A 346 11.60 3.14 -4.52
CA ASP A 346 12.49 3.00 -5.67
C ASP A 346 12.90 1.53 -5.80
N ALA A 347 12.67 0.93 -6.97
CA ALA A 347 13.09 -0.43 -7.26
C ALA A 347 14.48 -0.45 -7.93
N SER A 348 15.36 -1.34 -7.46
CA SER A 348 16.60 -1.63 -8.18
C SER A 348 16.32 -2.09 -9.61
N THR A 349 17.16 -1.63 -10.55
CA THR A 349 17.09 -2.01 -11.97
C THR A 349 17.55 -3.44 -12.23
N THR A 350 18.20 -4.08 -11.26
CA THR A 350 18.60 -5.50 -11.32
C THR A 350 17.43 -6.38 -10.86
N TYR A 351 17.08 -7.41 -11.62
CA TYR A 351 16.02 -8.35 -11.23
C TYR A 351 16.51 -9.45 -10.28
N PRO A 352 15.74 -9.81 -9.22
CA PRO A 352 14.58 -9.10 -8.71
C PRO A 352 14.98 -7.78 -8.06
N GLY A 353 14.19 -6.72 -8.30
CA GLY A 353 14.54 -5.38 -7.84
C GLY A 353 14.23 -5.23 -6.36
N CYS A 354 15.26 -5.19 -5.51
CA CYS A 354 15.10 -4.82 -4.11
C CYS A 354 14.51 -3.40 -4.01
N LEU A 355 13.70 -3.15 -2.98
CA LEU A 355 13.09 -1.84 -2.77
C LEU A 355 13.84 -1.01 -1.71
N ASP A 356 14.19 0.20 -2.11
CA ASP A 356 14.69 1.25 -1.24
C ASP A 356 13.70 2.44 -1.24
N ALA A 357 13.86 3.33 -0.28
CA ALA A 357 13.26 4.65 -0.25
C ALA A 357 14.35 5.66 -0.59
N ARG A 358 14.13 6.45 -1.64
CA ARG A 358 15.11 7.41 -2.20
C ARG A 358 14.44 8.74 -2.55
N PRO A 359 15.19 9.82 -2.82
CA PRO A 359 14.62 11.03 -3.39
C PRO A 359 13.91 10.73 -4.69
N PHE A 360 12.86 11.50 -4.97
CA PHE A 360 12.17 11.36 -6.24
C PHE A 360 12.99 12.00 -7.36
N TYR A 361 13.20 11.25 -8.43
CA TYR A 361 13.88 11.68 -9.64
C TYR A 361 12.89 11.64 -10.81
N TYR A 362 12.59 12.81 -11.38
CA TYR A 362 11.70 12.91 -12.54
C TYR A 362 12.18 12.03 -13.70
N GLY A 363 11.24 11.36 -14.36
CA GLY A 363 11.51 10.50 -15.51
C GLY A 363 12.04 9.09 -15.19
N ARG A 364 12.25 8.76 -13.91
CA ARG A 364 12.60 7.40 -13.48
C ARG A 364 11.35 6.57 -13.24
N GLY A 365 11.02 5.66 -14.17
CA GLY A 365 9.82 4.84 -14.00
C GLY A 365 9.97 3.74 -12.94
N ASN A 366 11.18 3.38 -12.52
CA ASN A 366 11.41 2.50 -11.35
C ASN A 366 11.00 3.12 -10.00
N GLN A 367 10.51 4.37 -10.00
CA GLN A 367 9.88 5.06 -8.86
C GLN A 367 8.38 5.34 -9.08
N LEU A 368 7.81 4.90 -10.21
CA LEU A 368 6.42 5.11 -10.57
C LEU A 368 5.64 3.80 -10.45
N TRP A 369 4.49 3.89 -9.80
CA TRP A 369 3.67 2.75 -9.45
C TRP A 369 2.22 2.99 -9.90
N LEU A 370 1.54 1.91 -10.26
CA LEU A 370 0.11 1.85 -10.57
C LEU A 370 -0.57 0.96 -9.52
N LEU A 371 -1.63 1.48 -8.90
CA LEU A 371 -2.49 0.70 -8.01
C LEU A 371 -3.55 -0.02 -8.84
N ASP A 372 -3.37 -1.32 -9.01
CA ASP A 372 -4.32 -2.18 -9.74
C ASP A 372 -5.30 -2.83 -8.75
N TYR A 373 -6.48 -2.24 -8.61
CA TYR A 373 -7.47 -2.60 -7.59
C TYR A 373 -8.08 -3.99 -7.83
N ILE A 374 -8.19 -4.75 -6.73
CA ILE A 374 -8.82 -6.07 -6.72
C ILE A 374 -10.29 -5.87 -6.35
N VAL A 375 -11.19 -6.19 -7.29
CA VAL A 375 -12.65 -6.09 -7.14
C VAL A 375 -13.24 -7.37 -6.59
#